data_AF-A0A127M3L7-F1
#
_entry.id   AF-A0A127M3L7-F1
#
_cell.length_a   1.000
_cell.length_b   1.000
_cell.length_c   1.000
_cell.angle_alpha   90.00
_cell.angle_beta   90.00
_cell.angle_gamma   90.00
#
_symmetry.space_group_name_H-M   'P 1'
#
loop_
_entity.id
_entity.type
_entity.pdbx_description
1 polymer ?
#
loop_
_entity_poly.entity_id
_entity_poly.type
_entity_poly.pdbx_seq_one_letter_code
_entity_poly.pdbx_strand_id
1 'polypeptide(L)'
;MSDELSDVLHTIHLEAQRLEALLGEEALILKSARDADQLEAVVQQKMDLVQHLELLEIRRRQLASATNKDDDVLWQASLTILSRCQALNAQAGADISTQARYGKRALEILGASNNDTPIYSAGGETLGPLGGQQLGKA
;
A
#
# COMPACT_ATOMS: atom_id res chain seq x y z
N MET A 1 19.03 -17.79 -29.83
CA MET A 1 19.73 -17.53 -28.55
C MET A 1 20.02 -16.05 -28.30
N SER A 2 20.68 -15.30 -29.21
CA SER A 2 20.86 -13.84 -29.02
C SER A 2 19.55 -13.05 -29.10
N ASP A 3 18.67 -13.40 -30.05
CA ASP A 3 17.36 -12.74 -30.20
C ASP A 3 16.42 -13.00 -29.02
N GLU A 4 16.36 -14.25 -28.53
CA GLU A 4 15.45 -14.62 -27.44
C GLU A 4 15.76 -13.90 -26.12
N LEU A 5 17.04 -13.63 -25.83
CA LEU A 5 17.41 -12.83 -24.65
C LEU A 5 17.00 -11.36 -24.83
N SER A 6 17.18 -10.81 -26.04
CA SER A 6 16.77 -9.44 -26.36
C SER A 6 15.25 -9.25 -26.25
N ASP A 7 14.47 -10.22 -26.76
CA ASP A 7 13.02 -10.24 -26.66
C ASP A 7 12.53 -10.30 -25.20
N VAL A 8 13.16 -11.14 -24.37
CA VAL A 8 12.84 -11.23 -22.93
C VAL A 8 13.17 -9.91 -22.23
N LEU A 9 14.31 -9.28 -22.53
CA LEU A 9 14.69 -7.99 -21.94
C LEU A 9 13.75 -6.85 -22.36
N HIS A 10 13.31 -6.85 -23.62
CA HIS A 10 12.33 -5.88 -24.11
C HIS A 10 10.97 -6.08 -23.43
N THR A 11 10.55 -7.34 -23.26
CA THR A 11 9.30 -7.68 -22.57
C THR A 11 9.35 -7.24 -21.10
N ILE A 12 10.45 -7.52 -20.39
CA ILE A 12 10.65 -7.06 -19.01
C ILE A 12 10.58 -5.53 -18.92
N HIS A 13 11.19 -4.82 -19.88
CA HIS A 13 11.16 -3.36 -19.90
C HIS A 13 9.74 -2.82 -20.03
N LEU A 14 8.94 -3.39 -20.94
CA LEU A 14 7.55 -2.97 -21.17
C LEU A 14 6.67 -3.26 -19.94
N GLU A 15 6.84 -4.42 -19.31
CA GLU A 15 6.09 -4.77 -18.10
C GLU A 15 6.50 -3.91 -16.91
N ALA A 16 7.77 -3.53 -16.79
CA ALA A 16 8.25 -2.60 -15.77
C ALA A 16 7.63 -1.20 -15.93
N GLN A 17 7.54 -0.69 -17.17
CA GLN A 17 6.86 0.57 -17.46
C GLN A 17 5.37 0.51 -17.11
N ARG A 18 4.71 -0.61 -17.43
CA ARG A 18 3.30 -0.83 -17.13
C ARG A 18 3.04 -0.87 -15.63
N LEU A 19 3.90 -1.56 -14.88
CA LEU A 19 3.84 -1.60 -13.42
C LEU A 19 3.98 -0.20 -12.82
N GLU A 20 4.87 0.62 -13.36
CA GLU A 20 5.07 1.98 -12.88
C GLU A 20 3.82 2.86 -13.09
N ALA A 21 3.21 2.81 -14.27
CA ALA A 21 1.98 3.54 -14.55
C ALA A 21 0.87 3.14 -13.57
N LEU A 22 0.75 1.83 -13.31
CA LEU A 22 -0.24 1.27 -12.41
C LEU A 22 -0.01 1.69 -10.95
N LEU A 23 1.24 1.75 -10.49
CA LEU A 23 1.59 2.31 -9.17
C LEU A 23 1.27 3.81 -9.07
N GLY A 24 1.41 4.55 -10.16
CA GLY A 24 0.98 5.95 -10.25
C GLY A 24 -0.53 6.11 -10.10
N GLU A 25 -1.30 5.25 -10.76
CA GLU A 25 -2.76 5.19 -10.63
C GLU A 25 -3.20 4.80 -9.21
N GLU A 26 -2.56 3.79 -8.60
CA GLU A 26 -2.78 3.39 -7.20
C GLU A 26 -2.60 4.58 -6.25
N ALA A 27 -1.52 5.36 -6.42
CA ALA A 27 -1.24 6.53 -5.60
C ALA A 27 -2.29 7.65 -5.77
N LEU A 28 -2.86 7.81 -6.97
CA LEU A 28 -3.95 8.77 -7.21
C LEU A 28 -5.26 8.30 -6.57
N ILE A 29 -5.60 7.02 -6.72
CA ILE A 29 -6.81 6.42 -6.12
C ILE A 29 -6.75 6.53 -4.60
N LEU A 30 -5.62 6.18 -3.98
CA LEU A 30 -5.41 6.28 -2.53
C LEU A 30 -5.59 7.71 -1.99
N LYS A 31 -5.24 8.74 -2.78
CA LYS A 31 -5.46 10.16 -2.40
C LYS A 31 -6.90 10.61 -2.57
N SER A 32 -7.64 10.01 -3.51
CA SER A 32 -9.01 10.39 -3.84
C SER A 32 -10.07 9.83 -2.87
N ALA A 33 -9.68 8.85 -2.02
CA ALA A 33 -10.47 8.29 -0.92
C ALA A 33 -11.90 7.80 -1.30
N ARG A 34 -12.14 7.44 -2.57
CA ARG A 34 -13.51 7.26 -3.08
C ARG A 34 -13.89 5.89 -3.62
N ASP A 35 -12.95 5.02 -3.99
CA ASP A 35 -13.29 3.75 -4.63
C ASP A 35 -12.43 2.58 -4.12
N ALA A 36 -12.99 1.81 -3.18
CA ALA A 36 -12.38 0.57 -2.69
C ALA A 36 -12.32 -0.51 -3.78
N ASP A 37 -13.36 -0.59 -4.62
CA ASP A 37 -13.44 -1.56 -5.71
C ASP A 37 -12.39 -1.30 -6.80
N GLN A 38 -12.11 -0.02 -7.10
CA GLN A 38 -11.04 0.34 -8.06
C GLN A 38 -9.66 0.05 -7.46
N LEU A 39 -9.47 0.28 -6.16
CA LEU A 39 -8.22 -0.06 -5.48
C LEU A 39 -7.98 -1.58 -5.50
N GLU A 40 -9.01 -2.39 -5.26
CA GLU A 40 -8.91 -3.85 -5.33
C GLU A 40 -8.54 -4.33 -6.74
N ALA A 41 -9.17 -3.77 -7.78
CA ALA A 41 -8.83 -4.09 -9.17
C ALA A 41 -7.37 -3.76 -9.52
N VAL A 42 -6.87 -2.61 -9.06
CA VAL A 42 -5.46 -2.19 -9.26
C VAL A 42 -4.50 -3.10 -8.50
N VAL A 43 -4.81 -3.49 -7.26
CA VAL A 43 -3.99 -4.43 -6.49
C VAL A 43 -3.93 -5.81 -7.17
N GLN A 44 -5.04 -6.30 -7.71
CA GLN A 44 -5.07 -7.56 -8.44
C GLN A 44 -4.16 -7.51 -9.68
N GLN A 45 -4.28 -6.46 -10.49
CA GLN A 45 -3.44 -6.26 -11.68
C GLN A 45 -1.95 -6.12 -11.33
N LYS A 46 -1.63 -5.46 -10.21
CA LYS A 46 -0.26 -5.37 -9.67
C LYS A 46 0.30 -6.74 -9.30
N MET A 47 -0.49 -7.58 -8.64
CA MET A 47 -0.07 -8.94 -8.27
C MET A 47 0.22 -9.80 -9.50
N ASP A 48 -0.65 -9.75 -10.50
CA ASP A 48 -0.48 -10.49 -11.75
C ASP A 48 0.79 -10.04 -12.50
N LEU A 49 1.03 -8.73 -12.57
CA LEU A 49 2.24 -8.16 -13.21
C LEU A 49 3.53 -8.53 -12.48
N VAL A 50 3.54 -8.52 -11.14
CA VAL A 50 4.71 -8.91 -10.35
C VAL A 50 5.04 -10.39 -10.55
N GLN A 51 4.03 -11.26 -10.53
CA GLN A 51 4.23 -12.68 -10.81
C GLN A 51 4.78 -12.91 -12.22
N HIS A 52 4.28 -12.16 -13.20
CA HIS A 52 4.77 -12.25 -14.58
C HIS A 52 6.23 -11.79 -14.70
N LEU A 53 6.61 -10.69 -14.02
CA LEU A 53 7.99 -10.21 -13.96
C LEU A 53 8.95 -11.21 -13.30
N GLU A 54 8.53 -11.89 -12.23
CA GLU A 54 9.33 -12.93 -11.58
C GLU A 54 9.62 -14.11 -12.53
N LEU A 55 8.61 -14.56 -13.29
CA LEU A 55 8.78 -15.62 -14.28
C LEU A 55 9.76 -15.20 -15.40
N LEU A 56 9.64 -13.97 -15.89
CA LEU A 56 10.55 -13.42 -16.90
C LEU A 56 11.98 -13.27 -16.37
N GLU A 57 12.15 -12.90 -15.10
CA GLU A 57 13.46 -12.81 -14.46
C GLU A 57 14.13 -14.18 -14.36
N ILE A 58 13.40 -15.21 -13.94
CA ILE A 58 13.88 -16.60 -13.90
C ILE A 58 14.35 -17.02 -15.29
N ARG A 59 13.54 -16.76 -16.32
CA ARG A 59 13.87 -17.07 -17.71
C ARG A 59 15.10 -16.30 -18.20
N ARG A 60 15.23 -15.01 -17.86
CA ARG A 60 16.43 -14.21 -18.18
C ARG A 60 17.67 -14.81 -17.54
N ARG A 61 17.64 -15.16 -16.24
CA ARG A 61 18.79 -15.76 -15.54
C ARG A 61 19.25 -17.07 -16.19
N GLN A 62 18.31 -17.89 -16.67
CA GLN A 62 18.61 -19.13 -17.39
C GLN A 62 19.29 -18.87 -18.75
N LEU A 63 18.86 -17.83 -19.47
CA LEU A 63 19.44 -17.46 -20.77
C LEU A 63 20.78 -16.74 -20.63
N ALA A 64 20.93 -15.88 -19.62
CA ALA A 64 22.15 -15.13 -19.34
C ALA A 64 23.31 -16.05 -18.90
N SER A 65 23.04 -17.07 -18.10
CA SER A 65 24.06 -18.06 -17.70
C SER A 65 24.59 -18.88 -18.88
N ALA A 66 23.78 -19.05 -19.94
CA ALA A 66 24.17 -19.72 -21.17
C ALA A 66 24.98 -18.83 -22.13
N THR A 67 24.87 -17.50 -22.02
CA THR A 67 25.42 -16.53 -22.99
C THR A 67 26.54 -15.65 -22.45
N ASN A 68 26.78 -15.65 -21.13
CA ASN A 68 27.83 -14.87 -20.43
C ASN A 68 27.84 -13.37 -20.81
N LYS A 69 26.66 -12.83 -21.13
CA LYS A 69 26.41 -11.41 -21.44
C LYS A 69 25.56 -10.82 -20.32
N ASP A 70 26.19 -10.04 -19.45
CA ASP A 70 25.51 -9.39 -18.31
C ASP A 70 25.32 -7.87 -18.51
N ASP A 71 26.07 -7.26 -19.45
CA ASP A 71 26.06 -5.81 -19.71
C ASP A 71 25.07 -5.41 -20.83
N ASP A 72 23.78 -5.62 -20.59
CA ASP A 72 22.75 -5.14 -21.51
C ASP A 72 22.16 -3.79 -21.03
N VAL A 73 22.23 -2.76 -21.85
CA VAL A 73 21.78 -1.39 -21.52
C VAL A 73 20.29 -1.36 -21.19
N LEU A 74 19.49 -2.18 -21.89
CA LEU A 74 18.07 -2.34 -21.63
C LEU A 74 17.78 -2.94 -20.25
N TRP A 75 18.63 -3.85 -19.77
CA TRP A 75 18.49 -4.43 -18.45
C TRP A 75 18.70 -3.38 -17.35
N GLN A 76 19.72 -2.54 -17.49
CA GLN A 76 19.98 -1.43 -16.55
C GLN A 76 18.84 -0.40 -16.53
N ALA A 77 18.26 -0.11 -17.71
CA ALA A 77 17.09 0.76 -17.80
C ALA A 77 15.88 0.14 -17.06
N SER A 78 15.63 -1.15 -17.24
CA SER A 78 14.56 -1.87 -16.53
C SER A 78 14.78 -1.91 -15.01
N LEU A 79 16.00 -2.15 -14.54
CA LEU A 79 16.34 -2.09 -13.11
C LEU A 79 16.09 -0.70 -12.52
N THR A 80 16.41 0.35 -13.26
CA THR A 80 16.13 1.73 -12.83
C THR A 80 14.63 1.97 -12.65
N ILE A 81 13.79 1.50 -13.58
CA ILE A 81 12.33 1.59 -13.45
C ILE A 81 11.84 0.79 -12.24
N LEU A 82 12.30 -0.45 -12.07
CA LEU A 82 11.93 -1.29 -10.93
C LEU A 82 12.32 -0.66 -9.58
N SER A 83 13.47 0.01 -9.51
CA SER A 83 13.89 0.75 -8.31
C SER A 83 12.93 1.91 -7.99
N ARG A 84 12.42 2.60 -9.03
CA ARG A 84 11.41 3.65 -8.88
C ARG A 84 10.07 3.06 -8.45
N CYS A 85 9.67 1.93 -9.00
CA CYS A 85 8.48 1.18 -8.57
C CYS A 85 8.56 0.79 -7.09
N GLN A 86 9.74 0.34 -6.62
CA GLN A 86 9.94 0.03 -5.20
C GLN A 86 9.74 1.27 -4.31
N ALA A 87 10.28 2.43 -4.71
CA ALA A 87 10.10 3.68 -3.97
C ALA A 87 8.63 4.12 -3.94
N LEU A 88 7.92 4.05 -5.07
CA LEU A 88 6.48 4.35 -5.15
C LEU A 88 5.66 3.42 -4.26
N ASN A 89 5.99 2.12 -4.24
CA ASN A 89 5.30 1.15 -3.40
C ASN A 89 5.54 1.40 -1.89
N ALA A 90 6.76 1.78 -1.52
CA ALA A 90 7.08 2.16 -0.13
C ALA A 90 6.29 3.40 0.30
N GLN A 91 6.14 4.38 -0.60
CA GLN A 91 5.33 5.56 -0.35
C GLN A 91 3.84 5.22 -0.20
N ALA A 92 3.27 4.41 -1.09
CA ALA A 92 1.89 3.94 -0.98
C ALA A 92 1.64 3.20 0.36
N GLY A 93 2.58 2.35 0.80
CA GLY A 93 2.51 1.70 2.10
C GLY A 93 2.52 2.67 3.29
N ALA A 94 3.33 3.74 3.21
CA ALA A 94 3.34 4.79 4.23
C ALA A 94 2.01 5.55 4.29
N ASP A 95 1.41 5.86 3.14
CA ASP A 95 0.11 6.54 3.04
C ASP A 95 -1.01 5.66 3.62
N ILE A 96 -1.06 4.37 3.24
CA ILE A 96 -2.03 3.40 3.78
C ILE A 96 -1.91 3.30 5.31
N SER A 97 -0.68 3.19 5.84
CA SER A 97 -0.47 3.10 7.29
C SER A 97 -0.96 4.35 8.03
N THR A 98 -0.80 5.52 7.42
CA THR A 98 -1.24 6.81 7.97
C THR A 98 -2.76 6.90 7.96
N GLN A 99 -3.41 6.52 6.85
CA GLN A 99 -4.87 6.47 6.73
C GLN A 99 -5.48 5.47 7.73
N ALA A 100 -4.91 4.28 7.88
CA ALA A 100 -5.35 3.29 8.86
C ALA A 100 -5.27 3.82 10.30
N ARG A 101 -4.19 4.54 10.65
CA ARG A 101 -4.04 5.17 11.97
C ARG A 101 -5.09 6.26 12.22
N TYR A 102 -5.39 7.09 11.22
CA TYR A 102 -6.45 8.09 11.34
C TYR A 102 -7.83 7.46 11.43
N GLY A 103 -8.12 6.42 10.65
CA GLY A 103 -9.37 5.66 10.72
C GLY A 103 -9.58 5.05 12.10
N LYS A 104 -8.55 4.42 12.68
CA LYS A 104 -8.61 3.89 14.05
C LYS A 104 -8.92 4.99 15.07
N ARG A 105 -8.24 6.14 15.00
CA ARG A 105 -8.51 7.28 15.89
C ARG A 105 -9.91 7.85 15.72
N ALA A 106 -10.41 7.94 14.49
CA ALA A 106 -11.78 8.40 14.24
C ALA A 106 -12.81 7.42 14.84
N LEU A 107 -12.59 6.11 14.69
CA LEU A 107 -13.41 5.08 15.34
C LEU A 107 -13.30 5.12 16.86
N GLU A 108 -12.12 5.41 17.41
CA GLU A 108 -11.94 5.63 18.85
C GLU A 108 -12.74 6.85 19.32
N ILE A 109 -12.78 7.95 18.59
CA ILE A 109 -13.60 9.13 18.95
C ILE A 109 -15.10 8.79 18.87
N LEU A 110 -15.53 8.13 17.79
CA LEU A 110 -16.92 7.73 17.59
C LEU A 110 -17.36 6.65 18.61
N GLY A 111 -16.47 5.74 19.00
CA GLY A 111 -16.71 4.65 19.95
C GLY A 111 -16.48 5.01 21.42
N ALA A 112 -15.62 5.99 21.71
CA ALA A 112 -15.46 6.59 23.05
C ALA A 112 -16.62 7.53 23.40
N SER A 113 -17.56 7.74 22.47
CA SER A 113 -18.87 8.35 22.73
C SER A 113 -19.84 7.40 23.47
N ASN A 114 -19.34 6.30 24.06
CA ASN A 114 -20.11 5.48 24.98
C ASN A 114 -20.40 6.27 26.27
N ASN A 115 -21.49 7.04 26.22
CA ASN A 115 -22.39 7.40 27.32
C ASN A 115 -21.76 7.81 28.66
N ASP A 116 -20.99 8.90 28.64
CA ASP A 116 -20.98 9.83 29.77
C ASP A 116 -21.59 11.14 29.29
N THR A 117 -22.86 11.09 28.89
CA THR A 117 -23.66 12.32 28.89
C THR A 117 -23.88 12.63 30.37
N PRO A 118 -23.28 13.69 30.94
CA PRO A 118 -23.55 14.00 32.33
C PRO A 118 -25.04 14.30 32.40
N ILE A 119 -25.80 13.48 33.13
CA ILE A 119 -27.20 13.78 33.39
C ILE A 119 -27.18 14.99 34.32
N TYR A 120 -27.34 16.17 33.73
CA TYR A 120 -27.55 17.39 34.48
C TYR A 120 -28.98 17.38 35.01
N SER A 121 -29.13 17.41 36.35
CA SER A 121 -30.43 17.65 36.95
C SER A 121 -30.89 19.08 36.64
N ALA A 122 -32.19 19.38 36.77
CA ALA A 122 -32.73 20.73 36.58
C ALA A 122 -32.13 21.79 37.54
N GLY A 123 -31.34 21.37 38.54
CA GLY A 123 -30.57 22.23 39.45
C GLY A 123 -29.10 22.42 39.06
N GLY A 124 -28.63 21.84 37.95
CA GLY A 124 -27.24 21.94 37.49
C GLY A 124 -26.27 20.97 38.17
N GLU A 125 -26.75 20.01 38.96
CA GLU A 125 -25.91 18.98 39.57
C GLU A 125 -25.55 17.89 38.56
N THR A 126 -24.28 17.52 38.49
CA THR A 126 -23.79 16.40 37.67
C THR A 126 -24.03 15.08 38.40
N LEU A 127 -24.98 14.27 37.92
CA LEU A 127 -25.11 12.87 38.35
C LEU A 127 -24.06 12.05 37.62
N GLY A 128 -22.87 11.90 38.22
CA GLY A 128 -21.83 11.00 37.73
C GLY A 128 -22.24 9.53 37.87
N PRO A 129 -21.60 8.61 37.12
CA PRO A 129 -21.97 7.20 37.12
C PRO A 129 -21.79 6.63 38.53
N LEU A 130 -22.80 5.91 39.04
CA LEU A 130 -22.78 5.24 40.33
C LEU A 130 -21.70 4.15 40.34
N GLY A 131 -20.47 4.53 40.69
CA GLY A 131 -19.30 3.68 40.68
C GLY A 131 -18.32 4.08 41.77
N GLY A 132 -18.72 3.83 43.02
CA GLY A 132 -17.86 3.56 44.18
C GLY A 132 -16.66 4.48 44.46
N GLN A 133 -16.79 5.34 45.48
CA GLN A 133 -15.97 5.21 46.70
C GLN A 133 -16.45 6.18 47.78
N GLN A 134 -16.91 5.61 48.89
CA GLN A 134 -17.04 6.31 50.15
C GLN A 134 -15.66 6.79 50.59
N LEU A 135 -15.41 8.10 50.52
CA LEU A 135 -14.40 8.72 51.37
C LEU A 135 -15.07 9.07 52.69
N GLY A 136 -14.97 8.12 53.62
CA GLY A 136 -15.27 8.30 55.04
C GLY A 136 -14.46 9.45 55.62
N LYS A 137 -15.11 10.16 56.54
CA LYS A 137 -14.76 11.45 57.11
C LYS A 137 -13.58 11.40 58.09
N ALA A 138 -12.99 12.59 58.27
CA ALA A 138 -12.49 13.24 59.49
C ALA A 138 -11.96 12.36 60.63
#